data_AF-A0A7L9VN48-F1
#
_entry.id   AF-A0A7L9VN48-F1
#
_cell.length_a   1.000
_cell.length_b   1.000
_cell.length_c   1.000
_cell.angle_alpha   90.00
_cell.angle_beta   90.00
_cell.angle_gamma   90.00
#
_symmetry.space_group_name_H-M   'P 1'
#
loop_
_entity.id
_entity.type
_entity.pdbx_description
1 polymer ?
#
loop_
_entity_poly.entity_id
_entity_poly.type
_entity_poly.pdbx_seq_one_letter_code
_entity_poly.pdbx_strand_id
1 'polypeptide(L)'
;MGQTQEHHSWLYNQLFTNWKKFEIIYVSVLVALQIIVYLIVPDSIIGMISGVAGTLCLVYGMKGRKITFIFGIVQCLAMTYIAWISHAYGSFAMDIFYVISQPIGWYMWGHDEATKRFSPKVRRLIFLGAFVAWAIGWWVLAMVHGQLPYFDSINFVVSFIAQLLYIMKYQENWSLWIIVNGANIIYWGILAVQTMMGTNHIGSLGASLSQIALQFALLFNSLYATKVWASGEADNEGGAGKDGDK
;
A
#
# COMPACT_ATOMS: atom_id res chain seq x y z
N MET A 1 34.05 -30.34 -4.30
CA MET A 1 33.87 -29.46 -3.12
C MET A 1 32.41 -29.09 -3.07
N GLY A 2 31.62 -29.77 -2.25
CA GLY A 2 30.21 -29.46 -2.08
C GLY A 2 30.07 -28.10 -1.43
N GLN A 3 29.36 -27.17 -2.07
CA GLN A 3 28.93 -25.96 -1.41
C GLN A 3 27.97 -26.38 -0.31
N THR A 4 28.35 -26.18 0.95
CA THR A 4 27.43 -26.21 2.08
C THR A 4 26.38 -25.14 1.84
N GLN A 5 25.20 -25.53 1.37
CA GLN A 5 24.01 -24.67 1.40
C GLN A 5 23.72 -24.38 2.88
N GLU A 6 23.99 -23.16 3.34
CA GLU A 6 23.51 -22.72 4.64
C GLU A 6 21.98 -22.76 4.62
N HIS A 7 21.40 -23.69 5.37
CA HIS A 7 19.95 -23.81 5.48
C HIS A 7 19.44 -22.72 6.40
N HIS A 8 19.17 -21.55 5.84
CA HIS A 8 18.55 -20.44 6.57
C HIS A 8 17.08 -20.74 6.90
N SER A 9 16.57 -20.16 7.99
CA SER A 9 15.15 -20.27 8.33
C SER A 9 14.28 -19.53 7.32
N TRP A 10 13.02 -19.95 7.14
CA TRP A 10 12.08 -19.26 6.26
C TRP A 10 11.97 -17.75 6.59
N LEU A 11 11.96 -17.41 7.88
CA LEU A 11 11.90 -16.02 8.33
C LEU A 11 13.14 -15.22 7.90
N TYR A 12 14.33 -15.81 8.00
CA TYR A 12 15.55 -15.19 7.51
C TYR A 12 15.47 -14.95 6.00
N ASN A 13 15.01 -15.94 5.25
CA ASN A 13 14.86 -15.83 3.80
C ASN A 13 13.91 -14.69 3.42
N GLN A 14 12.75 -14.59 4.07
CA GLN A 14 11.81 -13.50 3.84
C GLN A 14 12.41 -12.12 4.13
N LEU A 15 13.15 -11.98 5.23
CA LEU A 15 13.60 -10.68 5.70
C LEU A 15 14.87 -10.20 4.99
N PHE A 16 15.83 -11.08 4.70
CA PHE A 16 17.21 -10.65 4.45
C PHE A 16 17.83 -11.13 3.13
N THR A 17 17.19 -12.03 2.39
CA THR A 17 17.75 -12.53 1.12
C THR A 17 17.36 -11.66 -0.09
N ASN A 18 18.12 -11.75 -1.18
CA ASN A 18 17.78 -11.21 -2.50
C ASN A 18 17.39 -9.71 -2.52
N TRP A 19 18.13 -8.90 -1.77
CA TRP A 19 17.99 -7.45 -1.74
C TRP A 19 18.98 -6.74 -2.66
N LYS A 20 18.51 -5.75 -3.42
CA LYS A 20 19.40 -4.82 -4.11
C LYS A 20 19.87 -3.74 -3.14
N LYS A 21 21.10 -3.24 -3.34
CA LYS A 21 21.65 -2.12 -2.52
C LYS A 21 20.71 -0.92 -2.44
N PHE A 22 20.10 -0.55 -3.57
CA PHE A 22 19.11 0.53 -3.63
C PHE A 22 17.89 0.25 -2.73
N GLU A 23 17.36 -0.97 -2.73
CA GLU A 23 16.16 -1.33 -1.96
C GLU A 23 16.42 -1.30 -0.46
N ILE A 24 17.63 -1.71 -0.03
CA ILE A 24 18.08 -1.62 1.37
C ILE A 24 18.13 -0.15 1.79
N ILE A 25 18.80 0.70 1.02
CA ILE A 25 18.88 2.14 1.33
C ILE A 25 17.46 2.73 1.39
N TYR A 26 16.62 2.41 0.43
CA TYR A 26 15.25 2.91 0.35
C TYR A 26 14.43 2.53 1.59
N VAL A 27 14.39 1.25 1.98
CA VAL A 27 13.62 0.82 3.16
C VAL A 27 14.22 1.38 4.46
N SER A 28 15.55 1.43 4.58
CA SER A 28 16.21 1.99 5.76
C SER A 28 15.89 3.47 5.93
N VAL A 29 15.90 4.25 4.84
CA VAL A 29 15.53 5.67 4.87
C VAL A 29 14.07 5.85 5.27
N LEU A 30 13.15 5.09 4.68
CA LEU A 30 11.72 5.21 5.02
C LEU A 30 11.44 4.83 6.47
N VAL A 31 12.02 3.73 6.97
CA VAL A 31 11.85 3.31 8.38
C VAL A 31 12.50 4.32 9.33
N ALA A 32 13.71 4.79 9.02
CA ALA A 32 14.37 5.82 9.82
C ALA A 32 13.54 7.10 9.88
N LEU A 33 12.93 7.50 8.76
CA LEU A 33 12.03 8.66 8.71
C LEU A 33 10.85 8.50 9.69
N GLN A 34 10.20 7.34 9.74
CA GLN A 34 9.10 7.08 10.69
C GLN A 34 9.55 7.26 12.14
N ILE A 35 10.71 6.70 12.49
CA ILE A 35 11.26 6.75 13.86
C ILE A 35 11.70 8.18 14.20
N ILE A 36 12.43 8.85 13.31
CA ILE A 36 12.93 10.20 13.53
C ILE A 36 11.78 11.19 13.70
N VAL A 37 10.72 11.09 12.89
CA VAL A 37 9.54 11.95 13.02
C VAL A 37 8.91 11.77 14.40
N TYR A 38 8.73 10.53 14.86
CA TYR A 38 8.22 10.26 16.20
C TYR A 38 9.14 10.80 17.31
N LEU A 39 10.46 10.72 17.15
CA LEU A 39 11.41 11.25 18.15
C LEU A 39 11.40 12.78 18.23
N ILE A 40 11.14 13.49 17.13
CA ILE A 40 11.09 14.96 17.10
C ILE A 40 9.71 15.47 17.54
N VAL A 41 8.64 14.82 17.07
CA VAL A 41 7.25 15.20 17.34
C VAL A 41 6.47 13.95 17.78
N PRO A 42 6.64 13.51 19.04
CA PRO A 42 5.99 12.30 19.52
C PRO A 42 4.49 12.51 19.63
N ASP A 43 3.73 11.70 18.89
CA ASP A 43 2.27 11.68 18.89
C ASP A 43 1.72 10.45 19.62
N SER A 44 2.02 9.25 19.12
CA SER A 44 1.52 7.97 19.62
C SER A 44 2.46 6.85 19.25
N ILE A 45 2.84 6.02 20.23
CA ILE A 45 3.63 4.80 19.99
C ILE A 45 2.90 3.89 18.99
N ILE A 46 1.57 3.82 19.06
CA ILE A 46 0.76 3.02 18.13
C ILE A 46 0.83 3.60 16.71
N GLY A 47 0.85 4.93 16.59
CA GLY A 47 1.06 5.64 15.32
C GLY A 47 2.43 5.32 14.71
N MET A 48 3.50 5.39 15.52
CA MET A 48 4.85 5.01 15.09
C MET A 48 4.92 3.54 14.66
N ILE A 49 4.37 2.60 15.44
CA ILE A 49 4.32 1.18 15.09
C ILE A 49 3.58 0.97 13.77
N SER A 50 2.44 1.64 13.59
CA SER A 50 1.70 1.62 12.33
C SER A 50 2.55 2.11 11.16
N GLY A 51 3.23 3.25 11.29
CA GLY A 51 4.07 3.83 10.24
C GLY A 51 5.23 2.91 9.84
N VAL A 52 5.92 2.32 10.82
CA VAL A 52 7.00 1.36 10.57
C VAL A 52 6.47 0.08 9.92
N ALA A 53 5.41 -0.52 10.47
CA ALA A 53 4.82 -1.74 9.92
C ALA A 53 4.28 -1.50 8.50
N GLY A 54 3.63 -0.37 8.24
CA GLY A 54 3.13 0.00 6.92
C GLY A 54 4.24 0.21 5.90
N THR A 55 5.35 0.83 6.32
CA THR A 55 6.55 0.96 5.47
C THR A 55 7.12 -0.39 5.09
N LEU A 56 7.25 -1.31 6.05
CA LEU A 56 7.74 -2.66 5.80
C LEU A 56 6.78 -3.43 4.91
N CYS A 57 5.47 -3.38 5.19
CA CYS A 57 4.42 -3.96 4.35
C CYS A 57 4.57 -3.51 2.90
N LEU A 58 4.66 -2.20 2.66
CA LEU A 58 4.79 -1.60 1.33
C LEU A 58 6.00 -2.15 0.55
N VAL A 59 7.17 -2.20 1.19
CA VAL A 59 8.42 -2.62 0.54
C VAL A 59 8.46 -4.14 0.31
N TYR A 60 8.02 -4.93 1.29
CA TYR A 60 7.95 -6.39 1.13
C TYR A 60 6.91 -6.79 0.07
N GLY A 61 5.77 -6.10 0.01
CA GLY A 61 4.76 -6.30 -1.02
C GLY A 61 5.27 -6.00 -2.42
N MET A 62 6.00 -4.90 -2.57
CA MET A 62 6.72 -4.57 -3.81
C MET A 62 7.70 -5.66 -4.23
N LYS A 63 8.41 -6.29 -3.29
CA LYS A 63 9.31 -7.44 -3.55
C LYS A 63 8.58 -8.76 -3.78
N GLY A 64 7.26 -8.81 -3.61
CA GLY A 64 6.49 -10.06 -3.73
C GLY A 64 6.66 -11.01 -2.54
N ARG A 65 7.14 -10.53 -1.39
CA ARG A 65 7.43 -11.35 -0.19
C ARG A 65 6.16 -11.58 0.64
N LYS A 66 5.89 -12.82 1.02
CA LYS A 66 4.70 -13.22 1.79
C LYS A 66 4.65 -12.59 3.18
N ILE A 67 5.81 -12.28 3.79
CA ILE A 67 5.88 -11.56 5.07
C ILE A 67 5.21 -10.18 5.05
N THR A 68 4.96 -9.60 3.88
CA THR A 68 4.19 -8.35 3.71
C THR A 68 2.89 -8.36 4.50
N PHE A 69 2.16 -9.49 4.55
CA PHE A 69 0.86 -9.56 5.21
C PHE A 69 0.96 -9.57 6.74
N ILE A 70 2.09 -10.01 7.30
CA ILE A 70 2.35 -9.92 8.75
C ILE A 70 2.55 -8.45 9.14
N PHE A 71 3.33 -7.71 8.36
CA PHE A 71 3.48 -6.27 8.58
C PHE A 71 2.17 -5.52 8.29
N GLY A 72 1.44 -5.94 7.26
CA GLY A 72 0.14 -5.39 6.91
C GLY A 72 -0.90 -5.56 8.01
N ILE A 73 -1.00 -6.74 8.65
CA ILE A 73 -1.98 -6.95 9.72
C ILE A 73 -1.65 -6.08 10.94
N VAL A 74 -0.37 -5.95 11.30
CA VAL A 74 0.07 -5.07 12.40
C VAL A 74 -0.29 -3.61 12.09
N GLN A 75 0.03 -3.15 10.89
CA GLN A 75 -0.32 -1.80 10.42
C GLN A 75 -1.83 -1.57 10.48
N CYS A 76 -2.63 -2.44 9.85
CA CYS A 76 -4.07 -2.23 9.71
C CYS A 76 -4.79 -2.31 11.06
N LEU A 77 -4.35 -3.17 12.00
CA LEU A 77 -4.91 -3.21 13.35
C LEU A 77 -4.59 -1.92 14.13
N ALA A 78 -3.35 -1.43 14.03
CA ALA A 78 -2.96 -0.17 14.64
C ALA A 78 -3.75 1.01 14.06
N MET A 79 -3.91 1.09 12.74
CA MET A 79 -4.71 2.12 12.08
C MET A 79 -6.19 2.02 12.41
N THR A 80 -6.76 0.81 12.44
CA THR A 80 -8.15 0.57 12.87
C THR A 80 -8.37 1.13 14.28
N TYR A 81 -7.45 0.86 15.21
CA TYR A 81 -7.53 1.40 16.56
C TYR A 81 -7.46 2.92 16.60
N ILE A 82 -6.50 3.53 15.88
CA ILE A 82 -6.36 4.99 15.79
C ILE A 82 -7.62 5.62 15.18
N ALA A 83 -8.15 5.05 14.11
CA ALA A 83 -9.35 5.53 13.43
C ALA A 83 -10.57 5.47 14.36
N TRP A 84 -10.68 4.42 15.18
CA TRP A 84 -11.75 4.29 16.17
C TRP A 84 -11.69 5.39 17.23
N ILE A 85 -10.54 5.56 17.90
CA ILE A 85 -10.40 6.56 18.98
C ILE A 85 -10.48 8.01 18.47
N SER A 86 -10.10 8.24 17.22
CA SER A 86 -10.21 9.54 16.55
C SER A 86 -11.58 9.80 15.92
N HIS A 87 -12.52 8.87 16.05
CA HIS A 87 -13.87 8.94 15.45
C HIS A 87 -13.86 9.09 13.92
N ALA A 88 -12.78 8.64 13.26
CA ALA A 88 -12.62 8.63 11.81
C ALA A 88 -13.28 7.38 11.21
N TYR A 89 -14.61 7.31 11.26
CA TYR A 89 -15.38 6.10 10.89
C TYR A 89 -15.20 5.65 9.44
N GLY A 90 -14.92 6.57 8.50
CA GLY A 90 -14.61 6.23 7.11
C GLY A 90 -13.32 5.43 6.99
N SER A 91 -12.23 5.94 7.58
CA SER A 91 -10.94 5.23 7.65
C SER A 91 -11.06 3.91 8.40
N PHE A 92 -11.82 3.90 9.51
CA PHE A 92 -12.09 2.69 10.29
C PHE A 92 -12.72 1.57 9.44
N ALA A 93 -13.76 1.90 8.65
CA ALA A 93 -14.41 0.92 7.78
C ALA A 93 -13.47 0.39 6.69
N MET A 94 -12.63 1.27 6.13
CA MET A 94 -11.63 0.89 5.13
C MET A 94 -10.51 0.02 5.72
N ASP A 95 -10.06 0.34 6.93
CA ASP A 95 -9.04 -0.44 7.64
C ASP A 95 -9.56 -1.83 8.01
N ILE A 96 -10.84 -1.99 8.38
CA ILE A 96 -11.46 -3.32 8.59
C ILE A 96 -11.36 -4.16 7.31
N PHE A 97 -11.67 -3.57 6.15
CA PHE A 97 -11.50 -4.28 4.88
C PHE A 97 -10.05 -4.72 4.67
N TYR A 98 -9.08 -3.85 4.96
CA TYR A 98 -7.69 -4.21 4.85
C TYR A 98 -7.28 -5.30 5.84
N VAL A 99 -7.71 -5.23 7.11
CA VAL A 99 -7.50 -6.27 8.14
C VAL A 99 -7.97 -7.63 7.63
N ILE A 100 -9.17 -7.71 7.03
CA ILE A 100 -9.71 -8.95 6.47
C ILE A 100 -8.91 -9.42 5.25
N SER A 101 -8.42 -8.49 4.43
CA SER A 101 -7.65 -8.82 3.23
C SER A 101 -6.27 -9.44 3.53
N GLN A 102 -5.63 -9.09 4.66
CA GLN A 102 -4.27 -9.58 4.99
C GLN A 102 -4.18 -11.12 5.13
N PRO A 103 -5.02 -11.81 5.93
CA PRO A 103 -4.97 -13.26 6.05
C PRO A 103 -5.34 -13.96 4.74
N ILE A 104 -6.25 -13.39 3.95
CA ILE A 104 -6.61 -13.91 2.62
C ILE A 104 -5.37 -13.84 1.70
N GLY A 105 -4.71 -12.69 1.65
CA GLY A 105 -3.49 -12.51 0.86
C GLY A 105 -2.37 -13.45 1.29
N TRP A 106 -2.17 -13.63 2.60
CA TRP A 106 -1.21 -14.60 3.13
C TRP A 106 -1.49 -16.02 2.62
N TYR A 107 -2.75 -16.45 2.67
CA TYR A 107 -3.15 -17.76 2.17
C TYR A 107 -2.92 -17.88 0.66
N MET A 108 -3.39 -16.92 -0.13
CA MET A 108 -3.29 -16.95 -1.59
C MET A 108 -1.84 -16.93 -2.08
N TRP A 109 -1.00 -16.07 -1.50
CA TRP A 109 0.41 -15.97 -1.89
C TRP A 109 1.24 -17.18 -1.47
N GLY A 110 0.78 -17.95 -0.46
CA GLY A 110 1.38 -19.22 -0.10
C GLY A 110 1.12 -20.36 -1.09
N HIS A 111 0.11 -20.24 -1.96
CA HIS A 111 -0.23 -21.26 -2.96
C HIS A 111 0.17 -20.85 -4.38
N ASP A 112 0.32 -19.55 -4.62
CA ASP A 112 0.71 -18.99 -5.92
C ASP A 112 2.10 -18.34 -5.84
N GLU A 113 3.12 -19.02 -6.36
CA GLU A 113 4.50 -18.51 -6.30
C GLU A 113 4.73 -17.35 -7.29
N ALA A 114 4.15 -17.41 -8.49
CA ALA A 114 4.38 -16.43 -9.55
C ALA A 114 3.31 -15.33 -9.62
N THR A 115 3.72 -14.14 -10.06
CA THR A 115 2.82 -13.04 -10.40
C THR A 115 2.04 -13.34 -11.68
N LYS A 116 0.81 -12.85 -11.73
CA LYS A 116 -0.14 -13.08 -12.82
C LYS A 116 -0.32 -11.80 -13.62
N ARG A 117 -0.63 -11.94 -14.91
CA ARG A 117 -0.89 -10.79 -15.78
C ARG A 117 -2.14 -11.02 -16.61
N PHE A 118 -2.99 -10.00 -16.71
CA PHE A 118 -4.16 -10.09 -17.58
C PHE A 118 -3.79 -10.05 -19.05
N SER A 119 -4.59 -10.73 -19.88
CA SER A 119 -4.54 -10.50 -21.32
C SER A 119 -4.93 -9.06 -21.65
N PRO A 120 -4.43 -8.47 -22.76
CA PRO A 120 -4.74 -7.07 -23.11
C PRO A 120 -6.24 -6.75 -23.22
N LYS A 121 -7.07 -7.75 -23.54
CA LYS A 121 -8.54 -7.60 -23.60
C LYS A 121 -9.14 -7.53 -22.20
N VAL A 122 -8.79 -8.47 -21.32
CA VAL A 122 -9.29 -8.50 -19.93
C VAL A 122 -8.80 -7.27 -19.16
N ARG A 123 -7.55 -6.86 -19.36
CA ARG A 123 -7.01 -5.64 -18.76
C ARG A 123 -7.86 -4.42 -19.11
N ARG A 124 -8.18 -4.21 -20.39
CA ARG A 124 -9.05 -3.10 -20.81
C ARG A 124 -10.43 -3.16 -20.15
N LEU A 125 -11.01 -4.35 -20.03
CA LEU A 125 -12.31 -4.53 -19.39
C LEU A 125 -12.28 -4.22 -17.89
N ILE A 126 -11.23 -4.64 -17.18
CA ILE A 126 -11.06 -4.32 -15.75
C ILE A 126 -10.90 -2.82 -15.54
N PHE A 127 -10.10 -2.14 -16.36
CA PHE A 127 -9.94 -0.69 -16.26
C PHE A 127 -11.24 0.06 -16.61
N LEU A 128 -12.00 -0.42 -17.59
CA LEU A 128 -13.32 0.11 -17.89
C LEU A 128 -14.30 -0.13 -16.72
N GLY A 129 -14.30 -1.33 -16.16
CA GLY A 129 -15.11 -1.66 -14.98
C GLY A 129 -14.76 -0.80 -13.77
N ALA A 130 -13.47 -0.57 -13.51
CA ALA A 130 -13.00 0.33 -12.46
C ALA A 130 -13.43 1.78 -12.71
N PHE A 131 -13.38 2.24 -13.96
CA PHE A 131 -13.88 3.57 -14.34
C PHE A 131 -15.40 3.71 -14.11
N VAL A 132 -16.19 2.71 -14.51
CA VAL A 132 -17.64 2.71 -14.28
C VAL A 132 -17.97 2.66 -12.78
N ALA A 133 -17.28 1.80 -12.02
CA ALA A 133 -17.47 1.71 -10.58
C ALA A 133 -17.10 3.01 -9.87
N TRP A 134 -16.02 3.67 -10.29
CA TRP A 134 -15.66 5.01 -9.85
C TRP A 134 -16.75 6.05 -10.17
N ALA A 135 -17.30 6.05 -11.39
CA ALA A 135 -18.35 7.00 -11.77
C ALA A 135 -19.62 6.82 -10.90
N ILE A 136 -19.98 5.57 -10.59
CA ILE A 136 -21.09 5.25 -9.68
C ILE A 136 -20.77 5.74 -8.25
N GLY A 137 -19.58 5.45 -7.74
CA GLY A 137 -19.16 5.89 -6.41
C GLY A 137 -19.14 7.41 -6.29
N TRP A 138 -18.66 8.12 -7.32
CA TRP A 138 -18.70 9.57 -7.39
C TRP A 138 -20.14 10.08 -7.33
N TRP A 139 -21.04 9.52 -8.13
CA TRP A 139 -22.46 9.92 -8.12
C TRP A 139 -23.09 9.73 -6.73
N VAL A 140 -22.82 8.62 -6.06
CA VAL A 140 -23.30 8.36 -4.69
C VAL A 140 -22.73 9.36 -3.69
N LEU A 141 -21.42 9.61 -3.72
CA LEU A 141 -20.76 10.54 -2.80
C LEU A 141 -21.19 11.99 -3.03
N ALA A 142 -21.53 12.35 -4.27
CA ALA A 142 -22.08 13.67 -4.59
C ALA A 142 -23.48 13.86 -4.00
N MET A 143 -24.31 12.81 -3.96
CA MET A 143 -25.65 12.86 -3.34
C MET A 143 -25.60 13.09 -1.83
N VAL A 144 -24.52 12.72 -1.16
CA VAL A 144 -24.32 12.93 0.29
C VAL A 144 -23.43 14.14 0.61
N HIS A 145 -23.22 15.03 -0.37
CA HIS A 145 -22.44 16.26 -0.23
C HIS A 145 -20.99 16.04 0.26
N GLY A 146 -20.31 15.00 -0.24
CA GLY A 146 -18.88 14.81 0.02
C GLY A 146 -18.05 16.03 -0.41
N GLN A 147 -16.89 16.23 0.22
CA GLN A 147 -16.07 17.44 0.00
C GLN A 147 -15.46 17.47 -1.41
N LEU A 148 -14.84 16.36 -1.83
CA LEU A 148 -14.35 16.18 -3.20
C LEU A 148 -14.76 14.80 -3.72
N PRO A 149 -16.08 14.59 -4.00
CA PRO A 149 -16.68 13.28 -4.22
C PRO A 149 -16.01 12.44 -5.32
N TYR A 150 -15.46 13.10 -6.34
CA TYR A 150 -14.70 12.45 -7.41
C TYR A 150 -13.43 11.78 -6.90
N PHE A 151 -12.62 12.49 -6.13
CA PHE A 151 -11.36 11.99 -5.57
C PHE A 151 -11.63 10.99 -4.45
N ASP A 152 -12.62 11.26 -3.61
CA ASP A 152 -13.07 10.36 -2.55
C ASP A 152 -13.50 9.00 -3.11
N SER A 153 -14.20 9.00 -4.26
CA SER A 153 -14.58 7.75 -4.93
C SER A 153 -13.39 6.98 -5.48
N ILE A 154 -12.34 7.65 -5.98
CA ILE A 154 -11.10 6.96 -6.41
C ILE A 154 -10.49 6.25 -5.21
N ASN A 155 -10.33 6.98 -4.10
CA ASN A 155 -9.71 6.47 -2.88
C ASN A 155 -10.43 5.27 -2.32
N PHE A 156 -11.75 5.22 -2.44
CA PHE A 156 -12.52 4.08 -1.97
C PHE A 156 -12.56 2.94 -2.99
N VAL A 157 -13.12 3.20 -4.17
CA VAL A 157 -13.45 2.16 -5.16
C VAL A 157 -12.20 1.60 -5.84
N VAL A 158 -11.29 2.47 -6.29
CA VAL A 158 -10.11 2.02 -7.04
C VAL A 158 -9.12 1.33 -6.11
N SER A 159 -8.95 1.81 -4.87
CA SER A 159 -8.12 1.14 -3.86
C SER A 159 -8.66 -0.23 -3.47
N PHE A 160 -9.98 -0.40 -3.39
CA PHE A 160 -10.60 -1.70 -3.15
C PHE A 160 -10.26 -2.69 -4.27
N ILE A 161 -10.42 -2.29 -5.53
CA ILE A 161 -10.07 -3.13 -6.69
C ILE A 161 -8.57 -3.40 -6.71
N ALA A 162 -7.73 -2.39 -6.45
CA ALA A 162 -6.28 -2.54 -6.37
C ALA A 162 -5.87 -3.57 -5.32
N GLN A 163 -6.47 -3.53 -4.14
CA GLN A 163 -6.22 -4.49 -3.07
C GLN A 163 -6.63 -5.91 -3.45
N LEU A 164 -7.79 -6.10 -4.10
CA LEU A 164 -8.21 -7.41 -4.58
C LEU A 164 -7.23 -7.97 -5.61
N LEU A 165 -6.79 -7.15 -6.58
CA LEU A 165 -5.79 -7.58 -7.55
C LEU A 165 -4.44 -7.90 -6.89
N TYR A 166 -4.06 -7.15 -5.85
CA TYR A 166 -2.83 -7.35 -5.10
C TYR A 166 -2.81 -8.71 -4.38
N ILE A 167 -3.86 -9.05 -3.62
CA ILE A 167 -3.95 -10.35 -2.93
C ILE A 167 -4.01 -11.52 -3.92
N MET A 168 -4.51 -11.29 -5.14
CA MET A 168 -4.52 -12.26 -6.24
C MET A 168 -3.21 -12.32 -7.06
N LYS A 169 -2.19 -11.53 -6.69
CA LYS A 169 -0.89 -11.39 -7.39
C LYS A 169 -0.97 -10.92 -8.84
N TYR A 170 -1.99 -10.15 -9.22
CA TYR A 170 -2.05 -9.55 -10.57
C TYR A 170 -1.18 -8.31 -10.67
N GLN A 171 -0.26 -8.26 -11.64
CA GLN A 171 0.66 -7.14 -11.87
C GLN A 171 -0.05 -5.79 -12.07
N GLU A 172 -1.26 -5.81 -12.64
CA GLU A 172 -2.09 -4.62 -12.86
C GLU A 172 -2.50 -3.89 -11.57
N ASN A 173 -2.40 -4.52 -10.40
CA ASN A 173 -2.68 -3.88 -9.11
C ASN A 173 -1.89 -2.58 -8.93
N TRP A 174 -0.60 -2.58 -9.30
CA TRP A 174 0.28 -1.42 -9.13
C TRP A 174 -0.10 -0.26 -10.04
N SER A 175 -0.67 -0.54 -11.21
CA SER A 175 -1.21 0.50 -12.10
C SER A 175 -2.39 1.22 -11.46
N LEU A 176 -3.24 0.50 -10.72
CA LEU A 176 -4.34 1.11 -9.97
C LEU A 176 -3.81 1.92 -8.77
N TRP A 177 -2.80 1.41 -8.06
CA TRP A 177 -2.14 2.17 -6.99
C TRP A 177 -1.47 3.45 -7.48
N ILE A 178 -0.88 3.47 -8.68
CA ILE A 178 -0.35 4.69 -9.31
C ILE A 178 -1.48 5.73 -9.50
N ILE A 179 -2.65 5.30 -9.98
CA ILE A 179 -3.81 6.18 -10.15
C ILE A 179 -4.29 6.73 -8.80
N VAL A 180 -4.44 5.86 -7.80
CA VAL A 180 -4.86 6.24 -6.44
C VAL A 180 -3.88 7.25 -5.83
N ASN A 181 -2.58 6.97 -5.85
CA ASN A 181 -1.59 7.85 -5.23
C ASN A 181 -1.48 9.19 -5.98
N GLY A 182 -1.54 9.17 -7.31
CA GLY A 182 -1.58 10.39 -8.12
C GLY A 182 -2.83 11.24 -7.85
N ALA A 183 -4.00 10.61 -7.75
CA ALA A 183 -5.24 11.28 -7.38
C ALA A 183 -5.16 11.90 -5.98
N ASN A 184 -4.56 11.20 -5.01
CA ASN A 184 -4.35 11.73 -3.66
C ASN A 184 -3.40 12.93 -3.63
N ILE A 185 -2.32 12.94 -4.42
CA ILE A 185 -1.43 14.11 -4.52
C ILE A 185 -2.25 15.35 -4.94
N ILE A 186 -3.14 15.20 -5.92
CA ILE A 186 -3.99 16.30 -6.39
C ILE A 186 -5.02 16.68 -5.33
N TYR A 187 -5.70 15.70 -4.72
CA TYR A 187 -6.68 15.90 -3.65
C TYR A 187 -6.09 16.73 -2.50
N TRP A 188 -4.97 16.29 -1.93
CA TRP A 188 -4.32 16.98 -0.83
C TRP A 188 -3.69 18.31 -1.26
N GLY A 189 -3.26 18.43 -2.53
CA GLY A 189 -2.82 19.69 -3.11
C GLY A 189 -3.93 20.75 -3.17
N ILE A 190 -5.14 20.35 -3.58
CA ILE A 190 -6.32 21.22 -3.58
C ILE A 190 -6.65 21.64 -2.15
N LEU A 191 -6.67 20.70 -1.19
CA LEU A 191 -6.94 21.02 0.21
C LEU A 191 -5.90 21.98 0.80
N ALA A 192 -4.61 21.79 0.50
CA ALA A 192 -3.55 22.69 0.93
C ALA A 192 -3.77 24.12 0.41
N VAL A 193 -4.10 24.27 -0.88
CA VAL A 193 -4.41 25.58 -1.47
C VAL A 193 -5.64 26.21 -0.82
N GLN A 194 -6.72 25.44 -0.64
CA GLN A 194 -7.94 25.93 0.01
C GLN A 194 -7.70 26.37 1.46
N THR A 195 -6.87 25.64 2.23
CA THR A 195 -6.49 26.04 3.58
C THR A 195 -5.66 27.33 3.57
N MET A 196 -4.71 27.48 2.64
CA MET A 196 -3.92 28.71 2.50
C MET A 196 -4.77 29.93 2.11
N MET A 197 -5.79 29.72 1.28
CA MET A 197 -6.74 30.76 0.87
C MET A 197 -7.82 31.05 1.93
N GLY A 198 -7.84 30.30 3.05
CA GLY A 198 -8.84 30.45 4.10
C GLY A 198 -10.25 29.99 3.69
N THR A 199 -10.40 29.27 2.57
CA THR A 199 -11.69 28.80 2.05
C THR A 199 -12.07 27.41 2.59
N ASN A 200 -11.14 26.69 3.20
CA ASN A 200 -11.40 25.43 3.88
C ASN A 200 -10.88 25.49 5.32
N HIS A 201 -11.77 25.23 6.28
CA HIS A 201 -11.46 25.18 7.72
C HIS A 201 -11.34 23.76 8.26
N ILE A 202 -11.48 22.74 7.41
CA ILE A 202 -11.34 21.33 7.76
C ILE A 202 -9.89 20.90 7.50
N GLY A 203 -9.20 20.48 8.55
CA GLY A 203 -7.80 20.04 8.51
C GLY A 203 -6.80 21.19 8.69
N SER A 204 -5.52 20.91 8.41
CA SER A 204 -4.44 21.90 8.48
C SER A 204 -3.54 21.83 7.25
N LEU A 205 -2.85 22.94 6.97
CA LEU A 205 -1.84 22.98 5.89
C LEU A 205 -0.76 21.92 6.13
N GLY A 206 -0.28 21.81 7.37
CA GLY A 206 0.71 20.80 7.75
C GLY A 206 0.24 19.38 7.47
N ALA A 207 -1.00 19.04 7.83
CA ALA A 207 -1.56 17.71 7.54
C ALA A 207 -1.64 17.44 6.03
N SER A 208 -2.08 18.43 5.24
CA SER A 208 -2.17 18.30 3.78
C SER A 208 -0.79 18.11 3.14
N LEU A 209 0.22 18.88 3.56
CA LEU A 209 1.59 18.74 3.06
C LEU A 209 2.22 17.40 3.44
N SER A 210 2.00 16.91 4.66
CA SER A 210 2.44 15.58 5.10
C SER A 210 1.82 14.48 4.25
N GLN A 211 0.52 14.60 3.93
CA GLN A 211 -0.15 13.66 3.05
C GLN A 211 0.42 13.71 1.64
N ILE A 212 0.64 14.89 1.05
CA ILE A 212 1.28 15.01 -0.28
C ILE A 212 2.63 14.28 -0.31
N ALA A 213 3.49 14.50 0.70
CA ALA A 213 4.79 13.84 0.79
C ALA A 213 4.67 12.31 0.88
N LEU A 214 3.72 11.80 1.68
CA LEU A 214 3.43 10.37 1.77
C LEU A 214 3.01 9.80 0.41
N GLN A 215 2.12 10.48 -0.30
CA GLN A 215 1.61 10.00 -1.58
C GLN A 215 2.68 9.99 -2.66
N PHE A 216 3.66 10.90 -2.62
CA PHE A 216 4.84 10.82 -3.47
C PHE A 216 5.69 9.58 -3.17
N ALA A 217 5.90 9.22 -1.90
CA ALA A 217 6.62 8.00 -1.55
C ALA A 217 5.86 6.75 -2.00
N LEU A 218 4.55 6.71 -1.82
CA LEU A 218 3.70 5.61 -2.27
C LEU A 218 3.66 5.51 -3.81
N LEU A 219 3.61 6.64 -4.51
CA LEU A 219 3.68 6.70 -5.97
C LEU A 219 5.03 6.19 -6.49
N PHE A 220 6.13 6.62 -5.86
CA PHE A 220 7.45 6.10 -6.20
C PHE A 220 7.51 4.58 -6.00
N ASN A 221 6.99 4.09 -4.87
CA ASN A 221 6.93 2.66 -4.59
C ASN A 221 6.13 1.90 -5.64
N SER A 222 4.93 2.36 -6.00
CA SER A 222 4.06 1.66 -6.97
C SER A 222 4.65 1.66 -8.38
N LEU A 223 5.36 2.74 -8.77
CA LEU A 223 6.12 2.79 -10.02
C LEU A 223 7.26 1.77 -10.03
N TYR A 224 8.06 1.71 -8.96
CA TYR A 224 9.16 0.75 -8.87
C TYR A 224 8.65 -0.69 -8.76
N ALA A 225 7.57 -0.93 -8.02
CA ALA A 225 6.91 -2.24 -7.90
C ALA A 225 6.38 -2.75 -9.25
N THR A 226 5.85 -1.87 -10.09
CA THR A 226 5.45 -2.23 -11.45
C THR A 226 6.63 -2.81 -12.24
N LYS A 227 7.83 -2.22 -12.10
CA LYS A 227 9.05 -2.74 -12.74
C LYS A 227 9.47 -4.09 -12.15
N VAL A 228 9.52 -4.20 -10.83
CA VAL A 228 9.93 -5.44 -10.11
C VAL A 228 9.00 -6.61 -10.43
N TRP A 229 7.69 -6.37 -10.48
CA TRP A 229 6.71 -7.40 -10.81
C TRP A 229 6.72 -7.76 -12.29
N ALA A 230 6.88 -6.78 -13.18
CA ALA A 230 6.95 -7.02 -14.62
C ALA A 230 8.23 -7.76 -15.05
N SER A 231 9.33 -7.64 -14.29
CA SER A 231 10.57 -8.38 -14.54
C SER A 231 10.58 -9.81 -13.98
N GLY A 232 9.52 -10.22 -13.27
CA GLY A 232 9.43 -11.52 -12.59
C GLY A 232 10.25 -11.60 -11.29
N GLU A 233 10.89 -10.50 -10.87
CA GLU A 233 11.69 -10.48 -9.64
C GLU A 233 10.84 -10.66 -8.38
N ALA A 234 9.54 -10.37 -8.44
CA ALA A 234 8.60 -10.60 -7.36
C ALA A 234 8.12 -12.06 -7.24
N ASP A 235 8.41 -12.90 -8.24
CA ASP A 235 7.97 -14.29 -8.25
C ASP A 235 8.75 -15.12 -7.20
N ASN A 236 8.15 -16.22 -6.75
CA ASN A 236 8.73 -17.14 -5.77
C ASN A 236 9.14 -16.41 -4.48
N GLU A 237 8.19 -15.61 -3.97
CA GLU A 237 8.35 -14.74 -2.82
C GLU A 237 9.52 -13.76 -2.97
N GLY A 238 9.79 -13.22 -4.16
CA GLY A 238 10.97 -12.36 -4.40
C GLY A 238 12.29 -13.12 -4.51
N GLY A 239 12.23 -14.41 -4.87
CA GLY A 239 13.35 -15.35 -4.84
C GLY A 239 13.67 -15.97 -3.47
N ALA A 240 12.87 -15.73 -2.42
CA ALA A 240 13.08 -16.32 -1.09
C ALA A 240 12.39 -17.69 -0.90
N GLY A 241 11.49 -18.07 -1.79
CA GLY A 241 10.68 -19.29 -1.65
C GLY A 241 11.39 -20.59 -2.03
N LYS A 242 12.69 -20.58 -2.39
CA LYS A 242 13.34 -21.72 -3.07
C LYS A 242 14.23 -22.65 -2.22
N ASP A 243 14.40 -22.40 -0.92
CA ASP A 243 15.39 -23.16 -0.13
C ASP A 243 14.80 -24.04 1.00
N GLY A 244 13.49 -24.30 1.06
CA GLY A 244 12.88 -24.89 2.26
C GLY A 244 11.97 -26.12 2.14
N ASP A 245 11.52 -26.52 0.93
CA ASP A 245 10.52 -27.61 0.80
C ASP A 245 10.91 -28.63 -0.30
N LYS A 246 12.05 -29.30 -0.09
CA LYS A 246 12.37 -30.57 -0.75
C LYS A 246 12.87 -31.59 0.25
#